data_AF-A0A0G0LCS2-F1
#
_entry.id   AF-A0A0G0LCS2-F1
#
_cell.length_a   1.000
_cell.length_b   1.000
_cell.length_c   1.000
_cell.angle_alpha   90.00
_cell.angle_beta   90.00
_cell.angle_gamma   90.00
#
_symmetry.space_group_name_H-M   'P 1'
#
loop_
_entity.id
_entity.type
_entity.pdbx_description
1 polymer ?
#
loop_
_entity_poly.entity_id
_entity_poly.type
_entity_poly.pdbx_seq_one_letter_code
_entity_poly.pdbx_strand_id
1 'polypeptide(L)'
;MQKDNEKNKINQNRKLIFALLSLVIILIVANGWFSYFYIKNRDVDDVDSAVSENNKYNLLNPARKLVEQEDLIINFQPLRDYLNDKYEAEQNVSIYFEYLPTGASIALNKDAEFYPASLLKVPVVMVVAKKIEKGEWKWTNELVLMSPDKDEHFGDLYKEKTGATFAIEELVRRSLSDSDNTAHFILIRNLEIEEISDVYNHMGLEHFLSTEGKISAKQYSVLLRSLYNASYVSENNSQKLLSYLSQSEFNDFLQGGLPTDVVFAHKIGIADDTITYIDSGIVYAKNRPYLLTVMVQSKEKTMAKDVMKNISERVYNYVRGYNES
;
A
#
# COMPACT_ATOMS: atom_id res chain seq x y z
N MET A 1 -82.93 22.06 -8.28
CA MET A 1 -81.95 21.20 -8.98
C MET A 1 -80.50 21.68 -8.89
N GLN A 2 -80.17 22.98 -8.96
CA GLN A 2 -78.76 23.43 -8.86
C GLN A 2 -78.11 23.28 -7.47
N LYS A 3 -78.83 23.55 -6.37
CA LYS A 3 -78.30 23.45 -4.99
C LYS A 3 -77.99 22.01 -4.52
N ASP A 4 -78.72 21.01 -5.03
CA ASP A 4 -78.50 19.61 -4.64
C ASP A 4 -77.27 18.99 -5.34
N ASN A 5 -76.98 19.42 -6.57
CA ASN A 5 -75.77 19.03 -7.29
C ASN A 5 -74.50 19.59 -6.64
N GLU A 6 -74.57 20.81 -6.09
CA GLU A 6 -73.44 21.45 -5.42
C GLU A 6 -73.11 20.78 -4.08
N LYS A 7 -74.14 20.43 -3.27
CA LYS A 7 -73.98 19.65 -2.04
C LYS A 7 -73.41 18.25 -2.30
N ASN A 8 -73.85 17.57 -3.36
CA ASN A 8 -73.31 16.26 -3.73
C ASN A 8 -71.84 16.34 -4.15
N LYS A 9 -71.45 17.40 -4.87
CA LYS A 9 -70.06 17.64 -5.28
C LYS A 9 -69.15 17.93 -4.08
N ILE A 10 -69.62 18.70 -3.10
CA ILE A 10 -68.91 18.95 -1.83
C ILE A 10 -68.73 17.66 -1.03
N ASN A 11 -69.76 16.81 -0.94
CA ASN A 11 -69.67 15.53 -0.24
C ASN A 11 -68.74 14.53 -0.94
N GLN A 12 -68.73 14.50 -2.28
CA GLN A 12 -67.77 13.69 -3.05
C GLN A 12 -66.33 14.16 -2.83
N ASN A 13 -66.07 15.48 -2.86
CA ASN A 13 -64.74 16.03 -2.60
C ASN A 13 -64.27 15.74 -1.17
N ARG A 14 -65.16 15.80 -0.17
CA ARG A 14 -64.83 15.40 1.21
C ARG A 14 -64.45 13.92 1.29
N LYS A 15 -65.22 13.02 0.67
CA LYS A 15 -64.89 11.58 0.62
C LYS A 15 -63.54 11.32 -0.05
N LEU A 16 -63.23 12.05 -1.13
CA LEU A 16 -61.95 11.95 -1.83
C LEU A 16 -60.78 12.42 -0.94
N ILE A 17 -60.95 13.53 -0.22
CA ILE A 17 -59.94 14.04 0.73
C ILE A 17 -59.70 13.04 1.87
N PHE A 18 -60.78 12.47 2.44
CA PHE A 18 -60.64 11.44 3.48
C PHE A 18 -59.91 10.20 2.96
N ALA A 19 -60.23 9.73 1.74
CA ALA A 19 -59.54 8.59 1.14
C ALA A 19 -58.05 8.86 0.90
N LEU A 20 -57.69 10.06 0.45
CA LEU A 20 -56.29 10.48 0.26
C LEU A 20 -55.55 10.56 1.60
N LEU A 21 -56.16 11.12 2.65
CA LEU A 21 -55.56 11.16 3.99
C LEU A 21 -55.36 9.76 4.56
N SER A 22 -56.32 8.85 4.38
CA SER A 22 -56.16 7.45 4.79
C SER A 22 -55.03 6.75 4.05
N LEU A 23 -54.88 7.00 2.74
CA LEU A 23 -53.79 6.45 1.93
C LEU A 23 -52.42 6.95 2.43
N VAL A 24 -52.29 8.24 2.75
CA VAL A 24 -51.05 8.82 3.29
C VAL A 24 -50.69 8.19 4.63
N ILE A 25 -51.68 8.00 5.52
CA ILE A 25 -51.45 7.34 6.82
C ILE A 25 -50.99 5.90 6.62
N ILE A 26 -51.63 5.14 5.71
CA ILE A 26 -51.23 3.76 5.40
C ILE A 26 -49.80 3.73 4.86
N LEU A 27 -49.41 4.67 3.99
CA LEU A 27 -48.05 4.76 3.47
C LEU A 27 -47.03 5.11 4.56
N ILE A 28 -47.36 6.00 5.49
CA ILE A 28 -46.50 6.34 6.63
C ILE A 28 -46.32 5.12 7.54
N VAL A 29 -47.40 4.41 7.85
CA VAL A 29 -47.34 3.20 8.69
C VAL A 29 -46.56 2.09 7.97
N ALA A 30 -46.79 1.88 6.68
CA ALA A 30 -46.07 0.89 5.88
C ALA A 30 -44.57 1.21 5.79
N ASN A 31 -44.20 2.48 5.57
CA ASN A 31 -42.79 2.90 5.59
C ASN A 31 -42.19 2.77 6.98
N GLY A 32 -42.89 3.18 8.03
CA GLY A 32 -42.42 3.02 9.41
C GLY A 32 -42.22 1.55 9.79
N TRP A 33 -43.14 0.68 9.35
CA TRP A 33 -43.04 -0.76 9.60
C TRP A 33 -41.94 -1.42 8.78
N PHE A 34 -41.78 -1.02 7.51
CA PHE A 34 -40.68 -1.44 6.65
C PHE A 34 -39.32 -0.97 7.22
N SER A 35 -39.19 0.29 7.62
CA SER A 35 -37.99 0.80 8.28
C SER A 35 -37.70 0.07 9.59
N TYR A 36 -38.71 -0.18 10.42
CA TYR A 36 -38.55 -0.93 11.67
C TYR A 36 -38.06 -2.36 11.40
N PHE A 37 -38.64 -3.06 10.41
CA PHE A 37 -38.24 -4.43 10.08
C PHE A 37 -36.90 -4.48 9.35
N TYR A 38 -36.61 -3.50 8.50
CA TYR A 38 -35.33 -3.34 7.80
C TYR A 38 -34.20 -3.03 8.77
N ILE A 39 -34.44 -2.21 9.80
CA ILE A 39 -33.48 -1.92 10.87
C ILE A 39 -33.34 -3.13 11.80
N LYS A 40 -34.45 -3.77 12.19
CA LYS A 40 -34.41 -4.96 13.06
C LYS A 40 -33.74 -6.17 12.40
N ASN A 41 -33.85 -6.31 11.08
CA ASN A 41 -33.19 -7.37 10.30
C ASN A 41 -31.76 -6.99 9.86
N ARG A 42 -31.29 -5.76 10.17
CA ARG A 42 -29.88 -5.38 10.00
C ARG A 42 -29.16 -5.61 11.32
N ASP A 43 -28.40 -6.69 11.40
CA ASP A 43 -27.13 -6.83 12.13
C ASP A 43 -26.98 -6.21 13.54
N VAL A 44 -28.07 -6.05 14.32
CA VAL A 44 -27.94 -5.65 15.74
C VAL A 44 -27.32 -6.79 16.54
N ASP A 45 -27.59 -8.05 16.17
CA ASP A 45 -27.01 -9.22 16.82
C ASP A 45 -25.50 -9.40 16.51
N ASP A 46 -25.01 -8.97 15.33
CA ASP A 46 -23.60 -9.10 14.91
C ASP A 46 -22.70 -8.02 15.54
N VAL A 47 -23.22 -6.81 15.72
CA VAL A 47 -22.48 -5.74 16.40
C VAL A 47 -22.35 -6.02 17.90
N ASP A 48 -23.42 -6.47 18.57
CA ASP A 48 -23.39 -6.78 20.00
C ASP A 48 -22.49 -7.99 20.31
N SER A 49 -22.47 -9.01 19.44
CA SER A 49 -21.59 -10.17 19.60
C SER A 49 -20.12 -9.81 19.33
N ALA A 50 -19.81 -9.03 18.29
CA ALA A 50 -18.45 -8.52 18.04
C ALA A 50 -17.94 -7.61 19.18
N VAL A 51 -18.80 -6.74 19.74
CA VAL A 51 -18.49 -5.89 20.89
C VAL A 51 -18.30 -6.71 22.16
N SER A 52 -19.10 -7.77 22.39
CA SER A 52 -18.97 -8.64 23.56
C SER A 52 -17.67 -9.48 23.53
N GLU A 53 -17.28 -9.99 22.36
CA GLU A 53 -16.00 -10.70 22.21
C GLU A 53 -14.80 -9.76 22.30
N ASN A 54 -14.89 -8.53 21.78
CA ASN A 54 -13.86 -7.51 21.99
C ASN A 54 -13.69 -7.16 23.46
N ASN A 55 -14.79 -7.12 24.24
CA ASN A 55 -14.71 -6.95 25.70
C ASN A 55 -14.08 -8.14 26.40
N LYS A 56 -14.24 -9.37 25.89
CA LYS A 56 -13.61 -10.58 26.45
C LYS A 56 -12.09 -10.59 26.26
N TYR A 57 -11.60 -10.13 25.11
CA TYR A 57 -10.18 -10.13 24.74
C TYR A 57 -9.66 -8.72 24.43
N ASN A 58 -9.92 -7.77 25.33
CA ASN A 58 -9.58 -6.35 25.15
C ASN A 58 -8.08 -6.01 25.16
N LEU A 59 -7.21 -6.97 25.49
CA LEU A 59 -5.76 -6.83 25.43
C LEU A 59 -5.13 -7.44 24.17
N LEU A 60 -5.92 -8.15 23.35
CA LEU A 60 -5.41 -8.81 22.14
C LEU A 60 -5.59 -7.92 20.91
N ASN A 61 -4.74 -8.13 19.90
CA ASN A 61 -4.92 -7.49 18.59
C ASN A 61 -6.27 -7.92 17.98
N PRO A 62 -7.23 -7.00 17.74
CA PRO A 62 -8.52 -7.34 17.17
C PRO A 62 -8.43 -7.98 15.78
N ALA A 63 -7.39 -7.64 15.01
CA ALA A 63 -7.14 -8.20 13.68
C ALA A 63 -6.74 -9.69 13.71
N ARG A 64 -6.39 -10.25 14.89
CA ARG A 64 -6.06 -11.68 15.02
C ARG A 64 -7.16 -12.59 14.46
N LYS A 65 -8.43 -12.19 14.59
CA LYS A 65 -9.57 -12.99 14.12
C LYS A 65 -9.57 -13.24 12.60
N LEU A 66 -8.77 -12.49 11.86
CA LEU A 66 -8.65 -12.58 10.40
C LEU A 66 -7.50 -13.51 9.95
N VAL A 67 -6.72 -14.05 10.88
CA VAL A 67 -5.55 -14.88 10.59
C VAL A 67 -5.70 -16.23 11.31
N GLU A 68 -5.53 -17.31 10.55
CA GLU A 68 -5.56 -18.67 11.10
C GLU A 68 -4.37 -18.91 12.05
N GLN A 69 -4.59 -19.73 13.08
CA GLN A 69 -3.57 -19.97 14.11
C GLN A 69 -2.28 -20.56 13.54
N GLU A 70 -2.38 -21.41 12.51
CA GLU A 70 -1.24 -22.00 11.79
C GLU A 70 -0.40 -20.99 11.00
N ASP A 71 -0.98 -19.82 10.69
CA ASP A 71 -0.32 -18.74 9.97
C ASP A 71 0.26 -17.69 10.93
N LEU A 72 0.06 -17.81 12.26
CA LEU A 72 0.67 -16.94 13.28
C LEU A 72 2.09 -17.40 13.65
N ILE A 73 2.95 -17.53 12.63
CA ILE A 73 4.33 -18.00 12.76
C ILE A 73 5.16 -17.01 13.60
N ILE A 74 5.86 -17.52 14.61
CA ILE A 74 6.81 -16.75 15.43
C ILE A 74 8.23 -17.30 15.39
N ASN A 75 8.39 -18.60 15.15
CA ASN A 75 9.71 -19.22 15.11
C ASN A 75 10.34 -19.05 13.73
N PHE A 76 11.22 -18.06 13.62
CA PHE A 76 12.09 -17.83 12.46
C PHE A 76 13.56 -18.12 12.78
N GLN A 77 13.86 -18.84 13.86
CA GLN A 77 15.24 -19.13 14.25
C GLN A 77 16.00 -19.93 13.17
N PRO A 78 15.46 -21.01 12.58
CA PRO A 78 16.19 -21.74 11.52
C PRO A 78 16.46 -20.89 10.27
N LEU A 79 15.56 -19.96 9.92
CA LEU A 79 15.80 -19.01 8.83
C LEU A 79 16.90 -18.01 9.22
N ARG A 80 16.85 -17.49 10.46
CA ARG A 80 17.86 -16.59 11.00
C ARG A 80 19.24 -17.24 11.01
N ASP A 81 19.35 -18.48 11.47
CA ASP A 81 20.60 -19.23 11.53
C ASP A 81 21.20 -19.40 10.13
N TYR A 82 20.38 -19.78 9.15
CA TYR A 82 20.83 -19.87 7.75
C TYR A 82 21.32 -18.54 7.20
N LEU A 83 20.58 -17.45 7.44
CA LEU A 83 20.97 -16.13 6.94
C LEU A 83 22.26 -15.64 7.61
N ASN A 84 22.40 -15.85 8.92
CA ASN A 84 23.59 -15.46 9.67
C ASN A 84 24.84 -16.25 9.20
N ASP A 85 24.73 -17.57 9.13
CA ASP A 85 25.83 -18.45 8.68
C ASP A 85 26.38 -18.04 7.31
N LYS A 86 25.49 -17.61 6.40
CA LYS A 86 25.85 -17.28 5.03
C LYS A 86 26.27 -15.81 4.82
N TYR A 87 25.64 -14.85 5.50
CA TYR A 87 25.73 -13.43 5.13
C TYR A 87 26.17 -12.50 6.27
N GLU A 88 26.25 -12.95 7.53
CA GLU A 88 26.63 -12.06 8.65
C GLU A 88 28.06 -11.51 8.49
N ALA A 89 28.99 -12.33 8.00
CA ALA A 89 30.37 -11.91 7.71
C ALA A 89 30.48 -10.99 6.48
N GLU A 90 29.46 -10.94 5.62
CA GLU A 90 29.42 -10.11 4.41
C GLU A 90 28.89 -8.71 4.72
N GLN A 91 29.76 -7.81 5.17
CA GLN A 91 29.38 -6.42 5.54
C GLN A 91 28.77 -5.61 4.39
N ASN A 92 28.93 -6.09 3.15
CA ASN A 92 28.34 -5.52 1.95
C ASN A 92 26.91 -6.01 1.66
N VAL A 93 26.34 -6.88 2.49
CA VAL A 93 24.98 -7.39 2.38
C VAL A 93 24.17 -7.00 3.61
N SER A 94 23.06 -6.28 3.45
CA SER A 94 22.09 -5.99 4.51
C SER A 94 20.74 -6.60 4.18
N ILE A 95 20.12 -7.22 5.18
CA ILE A 95 18.86 -7.95 5.01
C ILE A 95 17.91 -7.52 6.11
N TYR A 96 16.68 -7.16 5.72
CA TYR A 96 15.57 -7.00 6.65
C TYR A 96 14.37 -7.83 6.16
N PHE A 97 13.90 -8.72 7.01
CA PHE A 97 12.70 -9.53 6.82
C PHE A 97 11.70 -9.24 7.94
N GLU A 98 10.43 -9.12 7.60
CA GLU A 98 9.35 -9.01 8.57
C GLU A 98 8.14 -9.82 8.12
N TYR A 99 7.73 -10.78 8.95
CA TYR A 99 6.52 -11.55 8.76
C TYR A 99 5.33 -10.74 9.25
N LEU A 100 4.49 -10.27 8.32
CA LEU A 100 3.48 -9.25 8.60
C LEU A 100 2.38 -9.70 9.58
N PRO A 101 1.92 -10.98 9.59
CA PRO A 101 0.89 -11.42 10.53
C PRO A 101 1.26 -11.31 12.01
N THR A 102 2.55 -11.48 12.37
CA THR A 102 2.99 -11.47 13.78
C THR A 102 4.03 -10.39 14.11
N GLY A 103 4.61 -9.74 13.09
CA GLY A 103 5.72 -8.80 13.25
C GLY A 103 7.07 -9.47 13.55
N ALA A 104 7.15 -10.80 13.53
CA ALA A 104 8.41 -11.52 13.71
C ALA A 104 9.38 -11.13 12.59
N SER A 105 10.61 -10.75 12.95
CA SER A 105 11.54 -10.13 12.01
C SER A 105 12.98 -10.62 12.16
N ILE A 106 13.74 -10.55 11.07
CA ILE A 106 15.17 -10.82 11.01
C ILE A 106 15.85 -9.58 10.42
N ALA A 107 16.97 -9.16 11.03
CA ALA A 107 17.77 -8.06 10.52
C ALA A 107 19.25 -8.44 10.60
N LEU A 108 19.94 -8.44 9.46
CA LEU A 108 21.39 -8.67 9.34
C LEU A 108 22.05 -7.40 8.82
N ASN A 109 23.22 -7.06 9.37
CA ASN A 109 23.92 -5.81 9.10
C ASN A 109 22.93 -4.62 9.15
N LYS A 110 22.14 -4.59 10.23
CA LYS A 110 20.93 -3.74 10.37
C LYS A 110 21.22 -2.24 10.36
N ASP A 111 22.45 -1.86 10.71
CA ASP A 111 22.91 -0.47 10.78
C ASP A 111 23.76 -0.09 9.56
N ALA A 112 23.93 -1.00 8.59
CA ALA A 112 24.58 -0.68 7.33
C ALA A 112 23.66 0.24 6.49
N GLU A 113 24.19 1.39 6.10
CA GLU A 113 23.44 2.41 5.36
C GLU A 113 23.94 2.50 3.92
N PHE A 114 22.99 2.50 2.99
CA PHE A 114 23.25 2.52 1.55
C PHE A 114 22.55 3.70 0.91
N TYR A 115 23.07 4.17 -0.23
CA TYR A 115 22.36 5.17 -1.02
C TYR A 115 21.10 4.53 -1.64
N PRO A 116 19.89 5.04 -1.36
CA PRO A 116 18.64 4.38 -1.74
C PRO A 116 18.36 4.40 -3.25
N ALA A 117 18.99 5.30 -4.01
CA ALA A 117 18.72 5.46 -5.43
C ALA A 117 17.20 5.59 -5.70
N SER A 118 16.66 4.80 -6.65
CA SER A 118 15.26 4.82 -7.05
C SER A 118 14.25 4.43 -5.95
N LEU A 119 14.70 3.97 -4.78
CA LEU A 119 13.80 3.74 -3.65
C LEU A 119 13.12 5.03 -3.17
N LEU A 120 13.73 6.21 -3.40
CA LEU A 120 13.17 7.53 -3.06
C LEU A 120 11.91 7.90 -3.85
N LYS A 121 11.60 7.14 -4.90
CA LYS A 121 10.35 7.31 -5.66
C LYS A 121 9.12 6.96 -4.82
N VAL A 122 9.23 5.97 -3.93
CA VAL A 122 8.12 5.55 -3.06
C VAL A 122 7.66 6.67 -2.12
N PRO A 123 8.51 7.31 -1.30
CA PRO A 123 8.05 8.41 -0.45
C PRO A 123 7.50 9.58 -1.27
N VAL A 124 8.07 9.90 -2.44
CA VAL A 124 7.55 10.97 -3.31
C VAL A 124 6.13 10.68 -3.80
N VAL A 125 5.84 9.46 -4.26
CA VAL A 125 4.46 9.14 -4.68
C VAL A 125 3.49 9.05 -3.49
N MET A 126 3.98 8.79 -2.28
CA MET A 126 3.17 8.90 -1.06
C MET A 126 2.78 10.36 -0.77
N VAL A 127 3.68 11.33 -1.02
CA VAL A 127 3.33 12.77 -0.98
C VAL A 127 2.22 13.08 -1.97
N VAL A 128 2.36 12.60 -3.22
CA VAL A 128 1.36 12.81 -4.29
C VAL A 128 0.00 12.27 -3.88
N ALA A 129 -0.05 11.03 -3.38
CA ALA A 129 -1.29 10.43 -2.88
C ALA A 129 -1.88 11.25 -1.72
N LYS A 130 -1.03 11.80 -0.83
CA LYS A 130 -1.49 12.63 0.28
C LYS A 130 -2.10 13.96 -0.19
N LYS A 131 -1.52 14.62 -1.20
CA LYS A 131 -2.13 15.80 -1.83
C LYS A 131 -3.48 15.50 -2.45
N ILE A 132 -3.64 14.32 -3.04
CA ILE A 132 -4.90 13.87 -3.62
C ILE A 132 -5.96 13.63 -2.53
N GLU A 133 -5.57 13.07 -1.39
CA GLU A 133 -6.47 12.91 -0.22
C GLU A 133 -6.93 14.24 0.37
N LYS A 134 -6.05 15.24 0.36
CA LYS A 134 -6.36 16.61 0.78
C LYS A 134 -7.25 17.36 -0.23
N GLY A 135 -7.50 16.78 -1.41
CA GLY A 135 -8.29 17.38 -2.48
C GLY A 135 -7.57 18.50 -3.23
N GLU A 136 -6.27 18.69 -2.98
CA GLU A 136 -5.44 19.69 -3.66
C GLU A 136 -5.17 19.28 -5.10
N TRP A 137 -4.93 17.99 -5.31
CA TRP A 137 -4.76 17.35 -6.62
C TRP A 137 -5.82 16.29 -6.87
N LYS A 138 -5.95 15.89 -8.12
CA LYS A 138 -6.69 14.73 -8.58
C LYS A 138 -5.76 13.86 -9.40
N TRP A 139 -5.97 12.54 -9.35
CA TRP A 139 -5.27 11.58 -10.21
C TRP A 139 -5.30 11.95 -11.71
N THR A 140 -6.38 12.60 -12.15
CA THR A 140 -6.59 13.06 -13.53
C THR A 140 -6.06 14.46 -13.83
N ASN A 141 -5.51 15.19 -12.87
CA ASN A 141 -4.81 16.43 -13.20
C ASN A 141 -3.58 16.09 -14.04
N GLU A 142 -3.23 16.99 -14.96
CA GLU A 142 -2.09 16.79 -15.84
C GLU A 142 -0.94 17.71 -15.46
N LEU A 143 0.28 17.18 -15.53
CA LEU A 143 1.52 17.93 -15.36
C LEU A 143 2.28 17.96 -16.68
N VAL A 144 2.95 19.09 -16.95
CA VAL A 144 3.72 19.30 -18.18
C VAL A 144 5.13 18.72 -18.06
N LEU A 145 5.59 18.00 -19.08
CA LEU A 145 6.99 17.60 -19.25
C LEU A 145 7.84 18.80 -19.70
N MET A 146 8.81 19.20 -18.89
CA MET A 146 9.77 20.25 -19.23
C MET A 146 11.13 19.66 -19.63
N SER A 147 11.92 20.41 -20.40
CA SER A 147 13.25 19.96 -20.82
C SER A 147 14.17 19.53 -19.66
N PRO A 148 14.18 20.22 -18.49
CA PRO A 148 15.00 19.80 -17.35
C PRO A 148 14.56 18.51 -16.66
N ASP A 149 13.33 18.03 -16.92
CA ASP A 149 12.82 16.81 -16.30
C ASP A 149 13.34 15.54 -17.00
N LYS A 150 13.88 15.67 -18.22
CA LYS A 150 14.25 14.53 -19.06
C LYS A 150 15.51 13.83 -18.55
N ASP A 151 15.39 12.53 -18.32
CA ASP A 151 16.47 11.64 -17.92
C ASP A 151 16.34 10.28 -18.60
N GLU A 152 17.42 9.81 -19.21
CA GLU A 152 17.45 8.58 -20.04
C GLU A 152 17.93 7.33 -19.30
N HIS A 153 18.27 7.42 -18.00
CA HIS A 153 18.84 6.28 -17.27
C HIS A 153 17.81 5.20 -16.96
N PHE A 154 16.57 5.58 -16.62
CA PHE A 154 15.46 4.65 -16.38
C PHE A 154 14.14 5.17 -16.95
N GLY A 155 13.37 4.26 -17.54
CA GLY A 155 12.10 4.55 -18.21
C GLY A 155 12.27 5.05 -19.64
N ASP A 156 11.18 5.50 -20.26
CA ASP A 156 11.19 5.99 -21.64
C ASP A 156 10.43 7.31 -21.85
N LEU A 157 9.86 7.90 -20.80
CA LEU A 157 9.11 9.15 -20.90
C LEU A 157 9.98 10.32 -21.39
N TYR A 158 11.31 10.24 -21.22
CA TYR A 158 12.25 11.23 -21.75
C TYR A 158 12.19 11.39 -23.28
N LYS A 159 11.69 10.38 -24.01
CA LYS A 159 11.53 10.39 -25.47
C LYS A 159 10.36 11.25 -25.92
N GLU A 160 9.40 11.52 -25.04
CA GLU A 160 8.24 12.34 -25.34
C GLU A 160 8.61 13.80 -25.59
N LYS A 161 7.75 14.53 -26.32
CA LYS A 161 8.03 15.93 -26.67
C LYS A 161 7.92 16.83 -25.45
N THR A 162 8.89 17.74 -25.27
CA THR A 162 8.78 18.82 -24.28
C THR A 162 7.49 19.61 -24.51
N GLY A 163 6.74 19.88 -23.44
CA GLY A 163 5.43 20.50 -23.50
C GLY A 163 4.25 19.52 -23.54
N ALA A 164 4.50 18.22 -23.72
CA ALA A 164 3.46 17.20 -23.54
C ALA A 164 2.96 17.18 -22.07
N THR A 165 1.69 16.83 -21.89
CA THR A 165 1.05 16.73 -20.57
C THR A 165 0.70 15.29 -20.25
N PHE A 166 0.82 14.91 -18.98
CA PHE A 166 0.55 13.55 -18.51
C PHE A 166 -0.28 13.60 -17.24
N ALA A 167 -1.27 12.71 -17.15
CA ALA A 167 -2.03 12.54 -15.91
C ALA A 167 -1.10 12.13 -14.76
N ILE A 168 -1.34 12.66 -13.56
CA ILE A 168 -0.59 12.33 -12.35
C ILE A 168 -0.60 10.82 -12.08
N GLU A 169 -1.72 10.15 -12.34
CA GLU A 169 -1.84 8.68 -12.22
C GLU A 169 -0.82 7.94 -13.09
N GLU A 170 -0.65 8.38 -14.33
CA GLU A 170 0.33 7.77 -15.24
C GLU A 170 1.75 8.04 -14.74
N LEU A 171 2.06 9.28 -14.35
CA LEU A 171 3.39 9.62 -13.81
C LEU A 171 3.74 8.80 -12.58
N VAL A 172 2.79 8.60 -11.65
CA VAL A 172 2.97 7.77 -10.46
C VAL A 172 3.16 6.30 -10.83
N ARG A 173 2.33 5.76 -11.73
CA ARG A 173 2.46 4.38 -12.20
C ARG A 173 3.85 4.15 -12.79
N ARG A 174 4.28 4.98 -13.74
CA ARG A 174 5.59 4.90 -14.40
C ARG A 174 6.77 5.06 -13.44
N SER A 175 6.65 5.98 -12.48
CA SER A 175 7.67 6.19 -11.45
C SER A 175 7.89 4.94 -10.59
N LEU A 176 6.81 4.19 -10.31
CA LEU A 176 6.86 2.97 -9.51
C LEU A 176 7.24 1.72 -10.32
N SER A 177 6.49 1.39 -11.37
CA SER A 177 6.64 0.14 -12.14
C SER A 177 7.90 0.16 -13.01
N ASP A 178 8.08 1.21 -13.80
CA ASP A 178 9.14 1.30 -14.80
C ASP A 178 10.41 1.93 -14.19
N SER A 179 10.29 2.44 -12.95
CA SER A 179 11.31 3.28 -12.32
C SER A 179 11.62 4.53 -13.16
N ASP A 180 10.67 5.05 -13.95
CA ASP A 180 10.91 6.13 -14.90
C ASP A 180 11.39 7.41 -14.18
N ASN A 181 12.59 7.87 -14.53
CA ASN A 181 13.20 9.05 -13.90
C ASN A 181 12.53 10.34 -14.34
N THR A 182 12.12 10.43 -15.60
CA THR A 182 11.45 11.62 -16.13
C THR A 182 10.08 11.79 -15.49
N ALA A 183 9.31 10.71 -15.33
CA ALA A 183 8.05 10.73 -14.61
C ALA A 183 8.23 11.20 -13.17
N HIS A 184 9.26 10.69 -12.49
CA HIS A 184 9.60 11.07 -11.14
C HIS A 184 9.99 12.55 -11.00
N PHE A 185 10.81 13.07 -11.91
CA PHE A 185 11.24 14.47 -11.87
C PHE A 185 10.10 15.45 -12.17
N ILE A 186 9.17 15.09 -13.07
CA ILE A 186 7.92 15.86 -13.23
C ILE A 186 7.17 15.91 -11.89
N LEU A 187 7.02 14.79 -11.18
CA LEU A 187 6.33 14.78 -9.88
C LEU A 187 7.06 15.68 -8.87
N ILE A 188 8.36 15.47 -8.64
CA ILE A 188 9.14 16.25 -7.67
C ILE A 188 9.09 17.74 -7.95
N ARG A 189 9.24 18.16 -9.22
CA ARG A 189 9.24 19.60 -9.58
C ARG A 189 7.94 20.31 -9.22
N ASN A 190 6.84 19.57 -9.10
CA ASN A 190 5.53 20.12 -8.77
C ASN A 190 5.15 19.89 -7.28
N LEU A 191 6.09 19.43 -6.45
CA LEU A 191 5.90 19.28 -5.00
C LEU A 191 6.73 20.33 -4.26
N GLU A 192 6.21 20.77 -3.12
CA GLU A 192 6.95 21.65 -2.20
C GLU A 192 7.88 20.82 -1.30
N ILE A 193 9.00 21.39 -0.89
CA ILE A 193 10.01 20.69 -0.07
C ILE A 193 9.44 20.29 1.30
N GLU A 194 8.50 21.08 1.83
CA GLU A 194 7.82 20.80 3.10
C GLU A 194 6.94 19.56 3.01
N GLU A 195 6.31 19.32 1.86
CA GLU A 195 5.45 18.15 1.64
C GLU A 195 6.27 16.87 1.56
N ILE A 196 7.44 16.96 0.93
CA ILE A 196 8.41 15.87 0.87
C ILE A 196 8.95 15.59 2.28
N SER A 197 9.32 16.63 3.03
CA SER A 197 9.84 16.51 4.39
C SER A 197 8.82 15.90 5.37
N ASP A 198 7.54 16.20 5.20
CA ASP A 198 6.45 15.64 6.01
C ASP A 198 6.42 14.11 5.98
N VAL A 199 6.58 13.51 4.80
CA VAL A 199 6.64 12.04 4.65
C VAL A 199 7.86 11.49 5.38
N TYR A 200 9.05 12.07 5.19
CA TYR A 200 10.25 11.58 5.85
C TYR A 200 10.13 11.65 7.38
N ASN A 201 9.58 12.74 7.92
CA ASN A 201 9.37 12.90 9.36
C ASN A 201 8.38 11.86 9.91
N HIS A 202 7.23 11.66 9.26
CA HIS A 202 6.24 10.68 9.68
C HIS A 202 6.76 9.23 9.64
N MET A 203 7.76 8.96 8.80
CA MET A 203 8.37 7.64 8.66
C MET A 203 9.58 7.45 9.59
N GLY A 204 9.91 8.43 10.43
CA GLY A 204 11.10 8.40 11.29
C GLY A 204 12.41 8.50 10.49
N LEU A 205 12.37 9.12 9.31
CA LEU A 205 13.49 9.33 8.40
C LEU A 205 13.94 10.80 8.38
N GLU A 206 13.68 11.56 9.45
CA GLU A 206 14.04 12.99 9.55
C GLU A 206 15.52 13.26 9.24
N HIS A 207 16.42 12.38 9.72
CA HIS A 207 17.85 12.48 9.46
C HIS A 207 18.25 12.18 8.02
N PHE A 208 17.38 11.58 7.21
CA PHE A 208 17.67 11.23 5.82
C PHE A 208 18.00 12.48 4.99
N LEU A 209 17.21 13.55 5.16
CA LEU A 209 17.38 14.80 4.42
C LEU A 209 18.58 15.64 4.92
N SER A 210 19.05 15.40 6.15
CA SER A 210 20.12 16.17 6.79
C SER A 210 21.49 15.46 6.83
N THR A 211 21.60 14.26 6.27
CA THR A 211 22.83 13.42 6.27
C THR A 211 23.32 13.17 4.84
N GLU A 212 24.22 12.20 4.65
CA GLU A 212 24.67 11.74 3.32
C GLU A 212 23.55 11.10 2.46
N GLY A 213 22.29 11.14 2.90
CA GLY A 213 21.15 10.58 2.17
C GLY A 213 21.21 9.07 2.05
N LYS A 214 21.77 8.39 3.05
CA LYS A 214 21.84 6.92 3.14
C LYS A 214 20.76 6.39 4.07
N ILE A 215 20.36 5.15 3.85
CA ILE A 215 19.31 4.49 4.63
C ILE A 215 19.63 3.00 4.81
N SER A 216 19.28 2.45 5.96
CA SER A 216 19.34 1.01 6.21
C SER A 216 18.13 0.26 5.64
N ALA A 217 18.28 -1.05 5.42
CA ALA A 217 17.19 -1.92 4.99
C ALA A 217 15.97 -1.83 5.92
N LYS A 218 16.20 -1.76 7.23
CA LYS A 218 15.14 -1.63 8.24
C LYS A 218 14.40 -0.30 8.15
N GLN A 219 15.12 0.81 8.05
CA GLN A 219 14.51 2.14 7.94
C GLN A 219 13.65 2.26 6.69
N TYR A 220 14.13 1.80 5.53
CA TYR A 220 13.34 1.86 4.29
C TYR A 220 12.06 1.03 4.35
N SER A 221 12.11 -0.14 5.00
CA SER A 221 10.99 -1.07 5.13
C SER A 221 9.76 -0.46 5.82
N VAL A 222 9.93 0.61 6.59
CA VAL A 222 8.83 1.35 7.22
C VAL A 222 7.85 1.92 6.18
N LEU A 223 8.34 2.37 5.01
CA LEU A 223 7.52 2.93 3.94
C LEU A 223 6.55 1.89 3.38
N LEU A 224 7.06 0.71 3.03
CA LEU A 224 6.23 -0.39 2.52
C LEU A 224 5.26 -0.90 3.59
N ARG A 225 5.70 -1.01 4.84
CA ARG A 225 4.81 -1.38 5.94
C ARG A 225 3.72 -0.34 6.18
N SER A 226 4.01 0.94 5.97
CA SER A 226 3.00 2.00 6.04
C SER A 226 1.97 1.89 4.92
N LEU A 227 2.41 1.61 3.69
CA LEU A 227 1.51 1.33 2.58
C LEU A 227 0.63 0.11 2.87
N TYR A 228 1.22 -1.01 3.31
CA TYR A 228 0.51 -2.25 3.63
C TYR A 228 -0.60 -2.05 4.66
N ASN A 229 -0.32 -1.30 5.72
CA ASN A 229 -1.27 -1.03 6.80
C ASN A 229 -2.16 0.19 6.55
N ALA A 230 -2.02 0.87 5.40
CA ALA A 230 -2.70 2.13 5.11
C ALA A 230 -2.58 3.17 6.24
N SER A 231 -1.39 3.26 6.86
CA SER A 231 -1.20 4.07 8.08
C SER A 231 -0.83 5.52 7.82
N TYR A 232 -0.36 5.85 6.61
CA TYR A 232 0.00 7.22 6.21
C TYR A 232 -0.92 7.78 5.11
N VAL A 233 -1.21 6.96 4.09
CA VAL A 233 -2.22 7.22 3.07
C VAL A 233 -3.41 6.28 3.24
N SER A 234 -4.57 6.69 2.76
CA SER A 234 -5.84 5.94 2.79
C SER A 234 -5.72 4.57 2.13
N GLU A 235 -6.60 3.65 2.52
CA GLU A 235 -6.68 2.28 2.00
C GLU A 235 -6.70 2.24 0.47
N ASN A 236 -7.53 3.08 -0.18
CA ASN A 236 -7.63 3.14 -1.63
C ASN A 236 -6.32 3.54 -2.30
N ASN A 237 -5.63 4.54 -1.75
CA ASN A 237 -4.35 5.00 -2.31
C ASN A 237 -3.22 4.02 -2.00
N SER A 238 -3.17 3.44 -0.80
CA SER A 238 -2.25 2.35 -0.45
C SER A 238 -2.39 1.18 -1.41
N GLN A 239 -3.61 0.70 -1.64
CA GLN A 239 -3.90 -0.39 -2.57
C GLN A 239 -3.47 -0.05 -3.99
N LYS A 240 -3.71 1.18 -4.44
CA LYS A 240 -3.31 1.66 -5.76
C LYS A 240 -1.78 1.70 -5.91
N LEU A 241 -1.06 2.28 -4.94
CA LEU A 241 0.41 2.36 -4.98
C LEU A 241 1.06 0.97 -4.92
N LEU A 242 0.56 0.08 -4.06
CA LEU A 242 1.02 -1.32 -4.00
C LEU A 242 0.73 -2.08 -5.30
N SER A 243 -0.41 -1.81 -5.94
CA SER A 243 -0.72 -2.39 -7.25
C SER A 243 0.25 -1.95 -8.34
N TYR A 244 0.72 -0.70 -8.34
CA TYR A 244 1.72 -0.25 -9.32
C TYR A 244 3.11 -0.82 -9.03
N LEU A 245 3.49 -0.91 -7.75
CA LEU A 245 4.71 -1.60 -7.33
C LEU A 245 4.71 -3.09 -7.76
N SER A 246 3.55 -3.75 -7.78
CA SER A 246 3.44 -5.14 -8.23
C SER A 246 3.43 -5.32 -9.75
N GLN A 247 3.40 -4.23 -10.52
CA GLN A 247 3.46 -4.25 -11.99
C GLN A 247 4.89 -4.01 -12.52
N SER A 248 5.88 -3.94 -11.64
CA SER A 248 7.29 -3.83 -11.99
C SER A 248 7.70 -4.96 -12.94
N GLU A 249 8.35 -4.61 -14.06
CA GLU A 249 8.87 -5.58 -15.03
C GLU A 249 10.25 -6.14 -14.65
N PHE A 250 10.82 -5.69 -13.52
CA PHE A 250 12.13 -6.11 -13.04
C PHE A 250 12.06 -7.52 -12.43
N ASN A 251 12.23 -8.54 -13.28
CA ASN A 251 12.17 -9.96 -12.90
C ASN A 251 13.48 -10.54 -12.35
N ASP A 252 14.50 -9.70 -12.12
CA ASP A 252 15.78 -10.05 -11.50
C ASP A 252 15.70 -9.95 -9.95
N PHE A 253 16.85 -9.95 -9.26
CA PHE A 253 16.97 -9.67 -7.83
C PHE A 253 16.05 -10.56 -6.96
N LEU A 254 15.20 -9.98 -6.11
CA LEU A 254 14.32 -10.76 -5.23
C LEU A 254 13.22 -11.47 -6.02
N GLN A 255 12.68 -10.84 -7.06
CA GLN A 255 11.64 -11.44 -7.91
C GLN A 255 12.13 -12.75 -8.55
N GLY A 256 13.42 -12.82 -8.91
CA GLY A 256 14.01 -14.03 -9.49
C GLY A 256 14.05 -15.25 -8.57
N GLY A 257 13.81 -15.09 -7.27
CA GLY A 257 13.71 -16.17 -6.29
C GLY A 257 12.27 -16.58 -5.95
N LEU A 258 11.26 -15.95 -6.56
CA LEU A 258 9.85 -16.19 -6.28
C LEU A 258 9.19 -16.99 -7.42
N PRO A 259 8.17 -17.82 -7.13
CA PRO A 259 7.30 -18.37 -8.17
C PRO A 259 6.58 -17.27 -8.94
N THR A 260 6.30 -17.52 -10.22
CA THR A 260 5.73 -16.51 -11.14
C THR A 260 4.28 -16.13 -10.83
N ASP A 261 3.55 -16.94 -10.07
CA ASP A 261 2.18 -16.69 -9.65
C ASP A 261 2.07 -15.93 -8.32
N VAL A 262 3.22 -15.65 -7.67
CA VAL A 262 3.26 -14.90 -6.41
C VAL A 262 3.34 -13.41 -6.70
N VAL A 263 2.39 -12.64 -6.17
CA VAL A 263 2.40 -11.18 -6.27
C VAL A 263 3.52 -10.62 -5.39
N PHE A 264 4.37 -9.78 -5.98
CA PHE A 264 5.44 -9.07 -5.30
C PHE A 264 5.35 -7.58 -5.59
N ALA A 265 4.91 -6.79 -4.61
CA ALA A 265 4.89 -5.33 -4.72
C ALA A 265 6.24 -4.78 -4.27
N HIS A 266 7.09 -4.38 -5.22
CA HIS A 266 8.49 -4.08 -4.92
C HIS A 266 9.06 -2.88 -5.68
N LYS A 267 10.16 -2.35 -5.16
CA LYS A 267 10.94 -1.29 -5.79
C LYS A 267 12.43 -1.63 -5.75
N ILE A 268 13.03 -1.64 -6.94
CA ILE A 268 14.48 -1.73 -7.08
C ILE A 268 15.15 -0.35 -6.99
N GLY A 269 16.40 -0.34 -6.55
CA GLY A 269 17.34 0.77 -6.58
C GLY A 269 18.70 0.29 -7.08
N ILE A 270 19.26 1.00 -8.06
CA ILE A 270 20.58 0.74 -8.60
C ILE A 270 21.35 2.05 -8.56
N ALA A 271 22.48 2.04 -7.85
CA ALA A 271 23.41 3.16 -7.82
C ALA A 271 24.78 2.67 -8.32
N ASP A 272 25.03 2.85 -9.61
CA ASP A 272 26.26 2.37 -10.26
C ASP A 272 27.52 3.01 -9.66
N ASP A 273 27.47 4.30 -9.30
CA ASP A 273 28.59 5.04 -8.67
C ASP A 273 29.05 4.42 -7.34
N THR A 274 28.10 3.88 -6.58
CA THR A 274 28.36 3.24 -5.28
C THR A 274 28.24 1.73 -5.35
N ILE A 275 28.17 1.16 -6.56
CA ILE A 275 28.03 -0.27 -6.85
C ILE A 275 26.99 -0.96 -5.95
N THR A 276 25.88 -0.25 -5.71
CA THR A 276 24.84 -0.65 -4.76
C THR A 276 23.59 -1.09 -5.52
N TYR A 277 23.08 -2.26 -5.15
CA TYR A 277 21.83 -2.81 -5.65
C TYR A 277 20.90 -3.02 -4.46
N ILE A 278 19.65 -2.62 -4.62
CA ILE A 278 18.64 -2.72 -3.58
C ILE A 278 17.37 -3.24 -4.23
N ASP A 279 16.70 -4.15 -3.54
CA ASP A 279 15.34 -4.56 -3.87
C ASP A 279 14.56 -4.73 -2.57
N SER A 280 13.37 -4.16 -2.54
CA SER A 280 12.56 -4.02 -1.34
C SER A 280 11.09 -4.12 -1.70
N GLY A 281 10.38 -5.04 -1.06
CA GLY A 281 8.98 -5.28 -1.40
C GLY A 281 8.22 -6.12 -0.39
N ILE A 282 6.94 -6.30 -0.70
CA ILE A 282 6.03 -7.18 0.03
C ILE A 282 5.68 -8.36 -0.87
N VAL A 283 6.00 -9.55 -0.40
CA VAL A 283 5.63 -10.80 -1.04
C VAL A 283 4.29 -11.26 -0.47
N TYR A 284 3.28 -11.37 -1.34
CA TYR A 284 1.95 -11.84 -0.96
C TYR A 284 1.87 -13.36 -1.09
N ALA A 285 2.68 -14.07 -0.31
CA ALA A 285 2.52 -15.50 -0.12
C ALA A 285 1.15 -15.79 0.51
N LYS A 286 0.43 -16.80 0.02
CA LYS A 286 -0.94 -17.12 0.46
C LYS A 286 -1.03 -17.23 1.98
N ASN A 287 -1.87 -16.38 2.59
CA ASN A 287 -2.09 -16.17 4.03
C ASN A 287 -0.85 -15.76 4.86
N ARG A 288 0.31 -15.66 4.23
CA ARG A 288 1.61 -15.51 4.88
C ARG A 288 2.40 -14.35 4.27
N PRO A 289 1.82 -13.15 4.13
CA PRO A 289 2.51 -12.04 3.50
C PRO A 289 3.71 -11.61 4.35
N TYR A 290 4.80 -11.23 3.68
CA TYR A 290 6.01 -10.77 4.36
C TYR A 290 6.70 -9.66 3.58
N LEU A 291 7.41 -8.81 4.32
CA LEU A 291 8.28 -7.79 3.76
C LEU A 291 9.70 -8.35 3.69
N LEU A 292 10.38 -8.09 2.56
CA LEU A 292 11.79 -8.40 2.38
C LEU A 292 12.49 -7.21 1.72
N THR A 293 13.52 -6.70 2.39
CA THR A 293 14.46 -5.70 1.86
C THR A 293 15.85 -6.28 1.87
N VAL A 294 16.52 -6.30 0.73
CA VAL A 294 17.92 -6.72 0.61
C VAL A 294 18.70 -5.63 -0.10
N MET A 295 19.83 -5.25 0.49
CA MET A 295 20.79 -4.30 -0.05
C MET A 295 22.13 -5.01 -0.23
N VAL A 296 22.71 -4.91 -1.42
CA VAL A 296 24.00 -5.54 -1.74
C VAL A 296 24.91 -4.51 -2.41
N GLN A 297 26.09 -4.30 -1.84
CA GLN A 297 27.16 -3.57 -2.50
C GLN A 297 28.13 -4.56 -3.16
N SER A 298 28.21 -4.55 -4.49
CA SER A 298 29.09 -5.45 -5.23
C SER A 298 29.54 -4.84 -6.56
N LYS A 299 30.82 -5.03 -6.90
CA LYS A 299 31.35 -4.62 -8.22
C LYS A 299 30.68 -5.39 -9.36
N GLU A 300 30.12 -6.56 -9.08
CA GLU A 300 29.51 -7.43 -10.08
C GLU A 300 27.99 -7.48 -9.87
N LYS A 301 27.23 -6.88 -10.79
CA LYS A 301 25.76 -6.91 -10.77
C LYS A 301 25.20 -8.33 -10.71
N THR A 302 25.82 -9.27 -11.41
CA THR A 302 25.42 -10.68 -11.42
C THR A 302 25.49 -11.30 -10.02
N MET A 303 26.56 -11.02 -9.27
CA MET A 303 26.68 -11.48 -7.88
C MET A 303 25.56 -10.91 -7.00
N ALA A 304 25.23 -9.62 -7.14
CA ALA A 304 24.13 -9.03 -6.38
C ALA A 304 22.77 -9.67 -6.72
N LYS A 305 22.51 -9.93 -8.02
CA LYS A 305 21.31 -10.66 -8.46
C LYS A 305 21.24 -12.06 -7.85
N ASP A 306 22.33 -12.81 -7.90
CA ASP A 306 22.37 -14.19 -7.39
C ASP A 306 22.20 -14.23 -5.87
N VAL A 307 22.82 -13.32 -5.13
CA VAL A 307 22.65 -13.19 -3.67
C VAL A 307 21.19 -12.91 -3.32
N MET A 308 20.58 -11.89 -3.95
CA MET A 308 19.18 -11.53 -3.69
C MET A 308 18.21 -12.65 -4.06
N LYS A 309 18.40 -13.28 -5.21
CA LYS A 309 17.60 -14.43 -5.65
C LYS A 309 17.64 -15.57 -4.64
N ASN A 310 18.84 -15.96 -4.20
CA ASN A 310 19.03 -17.05 -3.24
C ASN A 310 18.41 -16.73 -1.87
N ILE A 311 18.50 -15.48 -1.42
CA ILE A 311 17.84 -15.03 -0.17
C ILE A 311 16.32 -15.12 -0.33
N SER A 312 15.78 -14.56 -1.42
CA SER A 312 14.34 -14.54 -1.69
C SER A 312 13.74 -15.95 -1.76
N GLU A 313 14.37 -16.86 -2.51
CA GLU A 313 13.95 -18.26 -2.63
C GLU A 313 13.96 -18.96 -1.28
N ARG A 314 15.01 -18.76 -0.48
CA ARG A 314 15.11 -19.35 0.86
C ARG A 314 14.00 -18.84 1.78
N VAL A 315 13.78 -17.54 1.82
CA VAL A 315 12.76 -16.90 2.66
C VAL A 315 11.38 -17.40 2.25
N TYR A 316 11.06 -17.39 0.94
CA TYR A 316 9.79 -17.86 0.42
C TYR A 316 9.51 -19.32 0.79
N ASN A 317 10.48 -20.20 0.55
CA ASN A 317 10.36 -21.62 0.85
C ASN A 317 10.21 -21.88 2.35
N TYR A 318 10.90 -21.12 3.20
CA TYR A 318 10.72 -21.20 4.65
C TYR A 318 9.30 -20.80 5.06
N VAL A 319 8.82 -19.63 4.61
CA VAL A 319 7.50 -19.11 4.97
C VAL A 319 6.38 -20.03 4.47
N ARG A 320 6.44 -20.50 3.22
CA ARG A 320 5.43 -21.38 2.63
C ARG A 320 5.48 -22.80 3.16
N GLY A 321 6.68 -23.32 3.41
CA GLY A 321 6.91 -24.67 3.90
C GLY A 321 6.80 -24.81 5.41
N TYR A 322 6.62 -23.70 6.15
CA TYR A 322 6.53 -23.74 7.61
C TYR A 322 5.34 -24.59 8.06
N ASN A 323 5.64 -25.55 8.91
CA ASN A 323 4.67 -26.38 9.61
C ASN A 323 5.18 -26.55 11.03
N GLU A 324 4.36 -26.20 12.02
CA GLU A 324 4.73 -26.35 13.43
C GLU A 324 4.55 -27.83 13.77
N SER A 325 5.67 -28.55 13.91
CA SER A 325 5.70 -29.99 14.20
C SER A 325 5.33 -30.32 15.64
#